data_AF-A0A7W6T9F3-F1
#
_entry.id   AF-A0A7W6T9F3-F1
#
_cell.length_a   1.000
_cell.length_b   1.000
_cell.length_c   1.000
_cell.angle_alpha   90.00
_cell.angle_beta   90.00
_cell.angle_gamma   90.00
#
_symmetry.space_group_name_H-M   'P 1'
#
loop_
_entity.id
_entity.type
_entity.pdbx_description
1 polymer ?
#
loop_
_entity_poly.entity_id
_entity_poly.type
_entity_poly.pdbx_seq_one_letter_code
_entity_poly.pdbx_strand_id
1 'polypeptide(L)'
;MPDALPLYPSDFRTAPVAPLNRKRRKNPRTVTMPDRVGPHVRLVFAEMARQKLRYLDVAERSGVQHATLKAWRKKNRPGLESVEAVLATLGYGLVPVPALEALPPALAGELTALALKLRMNIPQTWCALLDVHAEQKLLQMRASERAAVLTDHDRRTAGAANDNVKQRRGRVVASSAK
;
A
#
# COMPACT_ATOMS: atom_id res chain seq x y z
N MET A 1 18.79 -25.41 -28.66
CA MET A 1 18.76 -24.37 -27.61
C MET A 1 17.34 -24.30 -27.10
N PRO A 2 17.04 -24.75 -25.87
CA PRO A 2 15.67 -24.70 -25.37
C PRO A 2 15.27 -23.24 -25.09
N ASP A 3 14.17 -22.80 -25.69
CA ASP A 3 13.58 -21.48 -25.49
C ASP A 3 13.28 -21.27 -24.00
N ALA A 4 13.89 -20.25 -23.41
CA ALA A 4 13.63 -19.86 -22.04
C ALA A 4 12.20 -19.35 -21.94
N LEU A 5 11.33 -20.11 -21.27
CA LEU A 5 10.01 -19.66 -20.88
C LEU A 5 10.14 -18.33 -20.11
N PRO A 6 9.30 -17.33 -20.41
CA PRO A 6 9.34 -16.08 -19.67
C PRO A 6 9.09 -16.37 -18.19
N LEU A 7 9.92 -15.78 -17.32
CA LEU A 7 9.89 -15.95 -15.86
C LEU A 7 8.52 -15.57 -15.24
N TYR A 8 7.69 -14.85 -15.98
CA TYR A 8 6.35 -14.45 -15.58
C TYR A 8 5.32 -14.69 -16.71
N PRO A 9 4.08 -15.11 -16.38
CA PRO A 9 2.97 -15.16 -17.33
C PRO A 9 2.73 -13.80 -18.01
N SER A 10 2.28 -13.79 -19.26
CA SER A 10 1.89 -12.56 -20.00
C SER A 10 0.86 -11.69 -19.27
N ASP A 11 0.14 -12.32 -18.34
CA ASP A 11 -0.96 -11.72 -17.59
C ASP A 11 -0.48 -11.16 -16.24
N PHE A 12 0.76 -11.46 -15.85
CA PHE A 12 1.43 -10.96 -14.65
C PHE A 12 1.85 -9.51 -14.88
N ARG A 13 0.92 -8.59 -14.65
CA ARG A 13 1.11 -7.15 -14.87
C ARG A 13 2.03 -6.53 -13.84
N THR A 14 3.30 -6.33 -14.20
CA THR A 14 4.22 -5.34 -13.60
C THR A 14 4.16 -3.97 -14.30
N ALA A 15 3.10 -3.70 -15.09
CA ALA A 15 2.92 -2.44 -15.79
C ALA A 15 2.04 -1.45 -14.97
N PRO A 16 2.41 -0.16 -14.92
CA PRO A 16 1.63 0.87 -14.24
C PRO A 16 0.23 0.94 -14.85
N VAL A 17 -0.79 0.80 -14.00
CA VAL A 17 -2.19 0.70 -14.42
C VAL A 17 -2.60 1.93 -15.22
N ALA A 18 -3.05 1.69 -16.46
CA ALA A 18 -3.52 2.72 -17.37
C ALA A 18 -4.60 3.61 -16.71
N PRO A 19 -4.57 4.94 -16.93
CA PRO A 19 -5.53 5.83 -16.31
C PRO A 19 -6.93 5.56 -16.87
N LEU A 20 -7.87 5.24 -15.97
CA LEU A 20 -9.30 5.21 -16.27
C LEU A 20 -9.70 6.51 -16.98
N ASN A 21 -10.19 6.38 -18.22
CA ASN A 21 -10.59 7.48 -19.08
C ASN A 21 -11.86 8.17 -18.55
N ARG A 22 -11.74 8.94 -17.47
CA ARG A 22 -12.76 9.92 -17.04
C ARG A 22 -12.38 11.26 -17.62
N LYS A 23 -13.29 11.88 -18.38
CA LYS A 23 -13.18 13.24 -18.97
C LYS A 23 -12.33 14.15 -18.08
N ARG A 24 -11.09 14.38 -18.50
CA ARG A 24 -10.06 15.09 -17.74
C ARG A 24 -10.52 16.53 -17.55
N ARG A 25 -10.89 16.92 -16.33
CA ARG A 25 -11.22 18.33 -16.05
C ARG A 25 -9.98 19.17 -16.41
N LYS A 26 -10.18 20.25 -17.19
CA LYS A 26 -9.12 21.15 -17.71
C LYS A 26 -8.15 21.69 -16.65
N ASN A 27 -8.51 21.62 -15.36
CA ASN A 27 -7.65 21.96 -14.25
C ASN A 27 -7.82 20.93 -13.12
N PRO A 28 -6.94 19.92 -12.98
CA PRO A 28 -6.94 19.07 -11.81
C PRO A 28 -6.53 19.95 -10.63
N ARG A 29 -7.48 20.32 -9.76
CA ARG A 29 -7.17 21.02 -8.52
C ARG A 29 -6.24 20.14 -7.70
N THR A 30 -4.97 20.52 -7.63
CA THR A 30 -3.97 19.89 -6.78
C THR A 30 -4.48 19.90 -5.34
N VAL A 31 -4.25 18.80 -4.64
CA VAL A 31 -4.60 18.67 -3.23
C VAL A 31 -3.84 19.73 -2.43
N THR A 32 -4.56 20.50 -1.60
CA THR A 32 -3.93 21.50 -0.73
C THR A 32 -3.18 20.79 0.39
N MET A 33 -1.91 21.17 0.60
CA MET A 33 -1.11 20.67 1.71
C MET A 33 -1.78 21.01 3.05
N PRO A 34 -2.02 20.02 3.92
CA PRO A 34 -2.60 20.26 5.24
C PRO A 34 -1.53 20.78 6.21
N ASP A 35 -1.91 21.81 6.98
CA ASP A 35 -1.09 22.36 8.06
C ASP A 35 -1.31 21.58 9.37
N ARG A 36 -0.30 21.51 10.23
CA ARG A 36 -0.36 20.94 11.60
C ARG A 36 -0.86 19.48 11.67
N VAL A 37 -0.59 18.68 10.66
CA VAL A 37 -0.85 17.23 10.64
C VAL A 37 0.42 16.41 10.87
N GLY A 38 0.25 15.16 11.28
CA GLY A 38 1.35 14.21 11.44
C GLY A 38 2.13 13.96 10.14
N PRO A 39 3.40 13.53 10.24
CA PRO A 39 4.29 13.37 9.08
C PRO A 39 3.75 12.37 8.04
N HIS A 40 3.10 11.29 8.50
CA HIS A 40 2.47 10.29 7.63
C HIS A 40 1.33 10.90 6.78
N VAL A 41 0.49 11.75 7.36
CA VAL A 41 -0.55 12.47 6.59
C VAL A 41 0.08 13.48 5.63
N ARG A 42 1.12 14.19 6.07
CA ARG A 42 1.85 15.13 5.18
C ARG A 42 2.42 14.41 3.96
N LEU A 43 3.04 13.24 4.17
CA LEU A 43 3.58 12.42 3.10
C LEU A 43 2.49 12.01 2.11
N VAL A 44 1.37 11.47 2.59
CA VAL A 44 0.23 11.08 1.74
C VAL A 44 -0.23 12.26 0.87
N PHE A 45 -0.41 13.44 1.45
CA PHE A 45 -0.92 14.60 0.72
C PHE A 45 0.12 15.19 -0.23
N ALA A 46 1.40 15.16 0.14
CA ALA A 46 2.50 15.54 -0.73
C ALA A 46 2.57 14.63 -1.96
N GLU A 47 2.42 13.32 -1.76
CA GLU A 47 2.41 12.34 -2.86
C GLU A 47 1.18 12.45 -3.75
N MET A 48 0.00 12.68 -3.16
CA MET A 48 -1.20 13.01 -3.94
C MET A 48 -1.00 14.27 -4.79
N ALA A 49 -0.36 15.31 -4.24
CA ALA A 49 -0.05 16.54 -4.96
C ALA A 49 0.97 16.30 -6.08
N ARG A 50 2.06 15.57 -5.80
CA ARG A 50 3.11 15.21 -6.77
C ARG A 50 2.55 14.42 -7.95
N GLN A 51 1.69 13.44 -7.67
CA GLN A 51 1.07 12.57 -8.67
C GLN A 51 -0.19 13.18 -9.31
N LYS A 52 -0.60 14.38 -8.89
CA LYS A 52 -1.82 15.08 -9.35
C LYS A 52 -3.10 14.24 -9.18
N LEU A 53 -3.15 13.42 -8.13
CA LEU A 53 -4.29 12.58 -7.80
C LEU A 53 -5.30 13.34 -6.93
N ARG A 54 -6.59 13.17 -7.21
CA ARG A 54 -7.65 13.79 -6.41
C ARG A 54 -8.07 12.83 -5.30
N TYR A 55 -8.72 13.39 -4.28
CA TYR A 55 -9.30 12.60 -3.19
C TYR A 55 -10.21 11.47 -3.66
N LEU A 56 -11.03 11.71 -4.69
CA LEU A 56 -11.92 10.68 -5.22
C LEU A 56 -11.16 9.53 -5.87
N ASP A 57 -10.09 9.83 -6.60
CA ASP A 57 -9.30 8.82 -7.30
C ASP A 57 -8.56 7.94 -6.28
N VAL A 58 -8.04 8.53 -5.20
CA VAL A 58 -7.40 7.78 -4.11
C VAL A 58 -8.41 6.98 -3.31
N ALA A 59 -9.56 7.57 -2.97
CA ALA A 59 -10.61 6.88 -2.21
C ALA A 59 -11.14 5.63 -2.92
N GLU A 60 -11.32 5.71 -4.25
CA GLU A 60 -11.78 4.59 -5.07
C GLU A 60 -10.74 3.46 -5.12
N ARG A 61 -9.44 3.81 -5.10
CA ARG A 61 -8.35 2.83 -5.18
C ARG A 61 -8.01 2.20 -3.83
N SER A 62 -8.03 2.98 -2.76
CA SER A 62 -7.57 2.54 -1.43
C SER A 62 -8.67 1.93 -0.59
N GLY A 63 -9.93 2.06 -1.00
CA GLY A 63 -11.10 1.69 -0.21
C GLY A 63 -11.38 2.64 0.97
N VAL A 64 -10.51 3.63 1.22
CA VAL A 64 -10.72 4.63 2.28
C VAL A 64 -11.71 5.68 1.81
N GLN A 65 -12.76 5.93 2.60
CA GLN A 65 -13.78 6.90 2.23
C GLN A 65 -13.19 8.31 1.99
N HIS A 66 -13.68 8.98 0.96
CA HIS A 66 -13.32 10.36 0.62
C HIS A 66 -13.51 11.35 1.79
N ALA A 67 -14.57 11.17 2.58
CA ALA A 67 -14.82 11.99 3.77
C ALA A 67 -13.73 11.79 4.83
N THR A 68 -13.28 10.54 5.02
CA THR A 68 -12.20 10.18 5.94
C THR A 68 -10.87 10.82 5.53
N LEU A 69 -10.50 10.76 4.24
CA LEU A 69 -9.31 11.43 3.71
C LEU A 69 -9.34 12.94 4.00
N LYS A 70 -10.49 13.60 3.82
CA LYS A 70 -10.64 15.03 4.17
C LYS A 70 -10.54 15.27 5.68
N ALA A 71 -11.09 14.38 6.49
CA ALA A 71 -11.07 14.48 7.94
C ALA A 71 -9.64 14.37 8.51
N TRP A 72 -8.73 13.66 7.84
CA TRP A 72 -7.32 13.57 8.24
C TRP A 72 -6.59 14.91 8.30
N ARG A 73 -7.10 15.93 7.59
CA ARG A 73 -6.52 17.27 7.60
C ARG A 73 -6.76 18.05 8.88
N LYS A 74 -7.82 17.72 9.64
CA LYS A 74 -8.33 18.59 10.71
C LYS A 74 -8.88 17.87 11.93
N LYS A 75 -9.52 16.70 11.77
CA LYS A 75 -10.35 16.08 12.81
C LYS A 75 -9.82 14.75 13.29
N ASN A 76 -9.52 13.83 12.37
CA ASN A 76 -9.23 12.44 12.71
C ASN A 76 -7.78 12.12 12.44
N ARG A 77 -7.15 11.31 13.31
CA ARG A 77 -5.89 10.66 12.98
C ARG A 77 -6.18 9.37 12.20
N PRO A 78 -5.43 9.07 11.14
CA PRO A 78 -5.65 7.84 10.40
C PRO A 78 -5.22 6.62 11.22
N GLY A 79 -5.94 5.51 11.07
CA GLY A 79 -5.47 4.20 11.54
C GLY A 79 -4.35 3.67 10.66
N LEU A 80 -3.55 2.74 11.18
CA LEU A 80 -2.36 2.21 10.49
C LEU A 80 -2.74 1.58 9.15
N GLU A 81 -3.78 0.77 9.15
CA GLU A 81 -4.30 0.03 7.99
C GLU A 81 -4.79 0.98 6.91
N SER A 82 -5.43 2.08 7.32
CA SER A 82 -5.93 3.09 6.38
C SER A 82 -4.79 3.89 5.76
N VAL A 83 -3.72 4.20 6.52
CA VAL A 83 -2.53 4.85 5.98
C VAL A 83 -1.82 3.92 5.00
N GLU A 84 -1.61 2.67 5.39
CA GLU A 84 -0.97 1.65 4.58
C GLU A 84 -1.71 1.45 3.24
N ALA A 85 -3.03 1.28 3.28
CA ALA A 85 -3.84 1.13 2.07
C ALA A 85 -3.70 2.34 1.13
N VAL A 86 -3.69 3.56 1.67
CA VAL A 86 -3.51 4.77 0.86
C VAL A 86 -2.09 4.86 0.30
N LEU A 87 -1.07 4.59 1.11
CA LEU A 87 0.33 4.60 0.65
C LEU A 87 0.56 3.55 -0.45
N ALA A 88 0.00 2.35 -0.30
CA ALA A 88 0.08 1.29 -1.30
C ALA A 88 -0.49 1.77 -2.65
N THR A 89 -1.64 2.47 -2.66
CA THR A 89 -2.20 3.03 -3.91
C THR A 89 -1.36 4.13 -4.55
N LEU A 90 -0.51 4.78 -3.75
CA LEU A 90 0.43 5.81 -4.20
C LEU A 90 1.78 5.21 -4.60
N GLY A 91 1.94 3.88 -4.51
CA GLY A 91 3.17 3.16 -4.85
C GLY A 91 4.19 3.09 -3.71
N TYR A 92 3.78 3.24 -2.45
CA TYR A 92 4.64 3.19 -1.27
C TYR A 92 4.28 2.03 -0.36
N GLY A 93 5.28 1.31 0.14
CA GLY A 93 5.13 0.36 1.23
C GLY A 93 5.27 1.05 2.59
N LEU A 94 4.47 0.64 3.57
CA LEU A 94 4.63 1.06 4.96
C LEU A 94 5.44 0.00 5.72
N VAL A 95 6.72 0.27 5.94
CA VAL A 95 7.65 -0.67 6.58
C VAL A 95 8.02 -0.17 7.97
N PRO A 96 7.94 -1.00 9.02
CA PRO A 96 8.47 -0.65 10.32
C PRO A 96 10.01 -0.63 10.25
N VAL A 97 10.57 0.58 10.29
CA VAL A 97 12.02 0.78 10.40
C VAL A 97 12.32 1.21 11.84
N PRO A 98 13.21 0.51 12.57
CA PRO A 98 13.60 0.95 13.89
C PRO A 98 14.25 2.34 13.80
N ALA A 99 13.98 3.18 14.79
CA ALA A 99 14.69 4.45 14.93
C ALA A 99 16.19 4.16 15.10
N LEU A 100 17.06 5.02 14.57
CA LEU A 100 18.50 4.80 14.63
C LEU A 100 19.00 4.72 16.07
N GLU A 101 18.36 5.47 16.97
CA GLU A 101 18.64 5.49 18.41
C GLU A 101 18.22 4.21 19.12
N ALA A 102 17.30 3.43 18.53
CA ALA A 102 16.86 2.15 19.07
C ALA A 102 17.74 0.98 18.61
N LEU A 103 18.63 1.19 17.63
CA LEU A 103 19.57 0.18 17.18
C LEU A 103 20.81 0.14 18.09
N PRO A 104 21.36 -1.05 18.40
CA PRO A 104 22.66 -1.16 19.04
C PRO A 104 23.72 -0.35 18.28
N PRO A 105 24.61 0.40 18.96
CA PRO A 105 25.54 1.32 18.30
C PRO A 105 26.43 0.67 17.24
N ALA A 106 26.85 -0.57 17.47
CA ALA A 106 27.61 -1.35 16.50
C ALA A 106 26.83 -1.58 15.19
N LEU A 107 25.57 -2.02 15.30
CA LEU A 107 24.69 -2.26 14.15
C LEU A 107 24.32 -0.95 13.43
N ALA A 108 24.13 0.15 14.16
CA ALA A 108 23.88 1.45 13.56
C ALA A 108 25.07 1.94 12.72
N GLY A 109 26.31 1.72 13.20
CA GLY A 109 27.53 2.03 12.46
C GLY A 109 27.68 1.19 11.19
N GLU A 110 27.43 -0.12 11.28
CA GLU A 110 27.46 -1.02 10.13
C GLU A 110 26.41 -0.66 9.08
N LEU A 111 25.17 -0.38 9.52
CA LEU A 111 24.08 0.02 8.64
C LEU A 111 24.39 1.35 7.93
N THR A 112 25.01 2.30 8.64
CA THR A 112 25.45 3.58 8.06
C THR A 112 26.54 3.35 7.01
N ALA A 113 27.53 2.52 7.30
CA ALA A 113 28.58 2.18 6.35
C ALA A 113 28.02 1.49 5.10
N LEU A 114 27.03 0.60 5.27
CA LEU A 114 26.37 -0.10 4.18
C LEU A 114 25.52 0.85 3.33
N ALA A 115 24.79 1.78 3.96
CA ALA A 115 24.03 2.82 3.29
C ALA A 115 24.92 3.72 2.41
N LEU A 116 26.08 4.14 2.93
CA LEU A 116 27.08 4.91 2.18
C LEU A 116 27.61 4.13 0.97
N LYS A 117 27.95 2.85 1.15
CA LYS A 117 28.43 1.97 0.06
C LYS A 117 27.39 1.81 -1.05
N LEU A 118 26.13 1.64 -0.68
CA LEU A 118 25.02 1.49 -1.62
C LEU A 118 24.52 2.84 -2.19
N ARG A 119 25.03 3.98 -1.69
CA ARG A 119 24.55 5.33 -2.02
C ARG A 119 23.04 5.50 -1.76
N MET A 120 22.56 4.87 -0.70
CA MET A 120 21.17 4.90 -0.25
C MET A 120 21.08 5.62 1.10
N ASN A 121 19.88 6.07 1.47
CA ASN A 121 19.64 6.49 2.85
C ASN A 121 19.39 5.28 3.76
N ILE A 122 19.58 5.45 5.08
CA ILE A 122 19.47 4.37 6.06
C ILE A 122 18.12 3.61 5.97
N PRO A 123 16.95 4.27 5.88
CA PRO A 123 15.67 3.57 5.69
C PRO A 123 15.61 2.73 4.41
N GLN A 124 16.09 3.24 3.28
CA GLN A 124 16.14 2.50 2.01
C GLN A 124 17.04 1.27 2.12
N THR A 125 18.21 1.43 2.75
CA THR A 125 19.14 0.33 3.00
C THR A 125 18.51 -0.74 3.88
N TRP A 126 17.78 -0.35 4.93
CA TRP A 126 17.05 -1.28 5.78
C TRP A 126 15.99 -2.07 5.02
N CYS A 127 15.17 -1.41 4.19
CA CYS A 127 14.20 -2.10 3.34
C CYS A 127 14.89 -3.08 2.38
N ALA A 128 15.97 -2.66 1.72
CA ALA A 128 16.71 -3.52 0.80
C ALA A 128 17.28 -4.77 1.51
N LEU A 129 17.74 -4.64 2.76
CA LEU A 129 18.19 -5.79 3.56
C LEU A 129 17.04 -6.75 3.89
N LEU A 130 15.86 -6.23 4.22
CA LEU A 130 14.67 -7.06 4.46
C LEU A 130 14.22 -7.79 3.19
N ASP A 131 14.24 -7.11 2.04
CA ASP A 131 13.88 -7.70 0.74
C ASP A 131 14.85 -8.82 0.36
N VAL A 132 16.17 -8.56 0.44
CA VAL A 132 17.21 -9.57 0.19
C VAL A 132 17.06 -10.75 1.17
N HIS A 133 16.76 -10.50 2.44
CA HIS A 133 16.53 -11.57 3.40
C HIS A 133 15.30 -12.41 3.05
N ALA A 134 14.19 -11.78 2.65
CA ALA A 134 12.99 -12.48 2.21
C ALA A 134 13.26 -13.35 0.98
N GLU A 135 13.98 -12.81 -0.01
CA GLU A 135 14.40 -13.54 -1.22
C GLU A 135 15.32 -14.71 -0.88
N GLN A 136 16.33 -14.50 -0.04
CA GLN A 136 17.25 -15.57 0.39
C GLN A 136 16.51 -16.69 1.14
N LYS A 137 15.56 -16.33 2.01
CA LYS A 137 14.73 -17.30 2.72
C LYS A 137 13.86 -18.10 1.75
N LEU A 138 13.27 -17.45 0.76
CA LEU A 138 12.52 -18.13 -0.31
C LEU A 138 13.42 -19.05 -1.13
N LEU A 139 14.64 -18.61 -1.47
CA LEU A 139 15.63 -19.37 -2.22
C LEU A 139 16.11 -20.62 -1.47
N GLN A 140 16.26 -20.53 -0.15
CA GLN A 140 16.65 -21.64 0.73
C GLN A 140 15.52 -22.65 1.01
N MET A 141 14.25 -22.28 0.80
CA MET A 141 13.14 -23.24 0.88
C MET A 141 13.21 -24.25 -0.26
N ARG A 142 13.04 -25.54 0.06
CA ARG A 142 12.92 -26.59 -0.95
C ARG A 142 11.75 -26.27 -1.89
N ALA A 143 11.85 -26.64 -3.16
CA ALA A 143 10.85 -26.28 -4.18
C ALA A 143 9.41 -26.66 -3.80
N SER A 144 9.23 -27.76 -3.06
CA SER A 144 7.95 -28.21 -2.50
C SER A 144 7.38 -27.29 -1.42
N GLU A 145 8.24 -26.74 -0.54
CA GLU A 145 7.84 -25.78 0.50
C GLU A 145 7.51 -24.42 -0.10
N ARG A 146 8.27 -23.98 -1.11
CA ARG A 146 7.98 -22.73 -1.85
C ARG A 146 6.62 -22.78 -2.55
N ALA A 147 6.29 -23.90 -3.18
CA ALA A 147 4.99 -24.12 -3.81
C ALA A 147 3.84 -24.08 -2.78
N ALA A 148 4.04 -24.66 -1.59
CA ALA A 148 3.05 -24.64 -0.52
C ALA A 148 2.79 -23.23 0.05
N VAL A 149 3.85 -22.43 0.26
CA VAL A 149 3.73 -21.05 0.74
C VAL A 149 3.02 -20.15 -0.29
N LEU A 150 3.35 -20.29 -1.58
CA LEU A 150 2.66 -19.55 -2.64
C LEU A 150 1.18 -19.95 -2.75
N THR A 151 0.88 -21.25 -2.64
CA THR A 151 -0.51 -21.75 -2.66
C THR A 151 -1.31 -21.24 -1.45
N ASP A 152 -0.70 -21.16 -0.27
CA ASP A 152 -1.32 -20.61 0.94
C ASP A 152 -1.53 -19.10 0.86
N HIS A 153 -0.57 -18.36 0.29
CA HIS A 153 -0.74 -16.94 -0.03
C HIS A 153 -1.90 -16.74 -0.99
N ASP A 154 -1.91 -17.45 -2.14
CA ASP A 154 -2.97 -17.38 -3.14
C ASP A 154 -4.34 -17.68 -2.54
N ARG A 155 -4.43 -18.69 -1.65
CA ARG A 155 -5.65 -19.01 -0.91
C ARG A 155 -6.11 -17.86 0.00
N ARG A 156 -5.19 -17.18 0.69
CA ARG A 156 -5.52 -16.00 1.54
C ARG A 156 -5.98 -14.82 0.71
N THR A 157 -5.34 -14.56 -0.44
CA THR A 157 -5.76 -13.50 -1.36
C THR A 157 -7.09 -13.81 -2.06
N ALA A 158 -7.35 -15.07 -2.42
CA ALA A 158 -8.60 -15.50 -3.04
C ALA A 158 -9.79 -15.45 -2.07
N GLY A 159 -9.54 -15.70 -0.78
CA GLY A 159 -10.56 -15.64 0.28
C GLY A 159 -10.91 -14.23 0.77
N ALA A 160 -10.13 -13.20 0.41
CA ALA A 160 -10.40 -11.80 0.80
C ALA A 160 -11.42 -11.09 -0.11
N ALA A 161 -12.21 -11.85 -0.89
CA ALA A 161 -13.27 -11.33 -1.74
C ALA A 161 -14.56 -11.02 -0.95
N ASN A 162 -14.57 -9.87 -0.28
CA ASN A 162 -15.72 -8.97 -0.07
C ASN A 162 -17.06 -9.59 0.41
N ASP A 163 -17.21 -9.79 1.73
CA ASP A 163 -18.45 -10.21 2.44
C ASP A 163 -19.59 -9.16 2.50
N ASN A 164 -19.60 -8.16 1.60
CA ASN A 164 -20.61 -7.10 1.61
C ASN A 164 -21.92 -7.52 0.91
N VAL A 165 -22.52 -8.65 1.32
CA VAL A 165 -23.90 -8.98 0.95
C VAL A 165 -24.84 -8.21 1.87
N LYS A 166 -25.44 -7.14 1.34
CA LYS A 166 -26.50 -6.37 1.99
C LYS A 166 -27.62 -7.31 2.46
N GLN A 167 -27.76 -7.49 3.77
CA GLN A 167 -29.01 -7.96 4.36
C GLN A 167 -30.11 -6.95 4.03
N ARG A 168 -30.94 -7.28 3.04
CA ARG A 168 -32.24 -6.62 2.84
C ARG A 168 -33.10 -6.93 4.06
N ARG A 169 -33.07 -6.05 5.07
CA ARG A 169 -34.04 -6.07 6.17
C ARG A 169 -35.44 -5.91 5.59
N GLY A 170 -36.24 -6.97 5.71
CA GLY A 170 -37.66 -6.97 5.38
C GLY A 170 -38.40 -5.94 6.23
N ARG A 171 -39.03 -4.98 5.58
CA ARG A 171 -40.02 -4.10 6.19
C ARG A 171 -41.38 -4.74 5.93
N VAL A 172 -41.83 -5.60 6.84
CA VAL A 172 -43.24 -6.02 6.89
C VAL A 172 -44.02 -4.79 7.34
N VAL A 173 -44.82 -4.25 6.43
CA VAL A 173 -45.73 -3.15 6.71
C VAL A 173 -46.92 -3.74 7.46
N ALA A 174 -47.04 -3.42 8.75
CA ALA A 174 -48.27 -3.65 9.49
C ALA A 174 -49.31 -2.64 8.99
N SER A 175 -50.29 -3.11 8.22
CA SER A 175 -51.52 -2.37 7.93
C SER A 175 -52.50 -2.60 9.08
N SER A 176 -52.82 -1.52 9.80
CA SER A 176 -53.95 -1.46 10.74
C SER A 176 -54.85 -0.28 10.34
N ALA A 177 -56.15 -0.42 10.63
CA ALA A 177 -57.31 0.43 10.32
C ALA A 177 -57.84 0.26 8.87
N LYS A 178 -59.10 -0.15 8.65
CA LYS A 178 -60.37 0.21 9.32
C LYS A 178 -61.34 -0.96 9.37
#